data_AF-A0A847WK56-F1
#
_entry.id   AF-A0A847WK56-F1
#
_cell.length_a   1.000
_cell.length_b   1.000
_cell.length_c   1.000
_cell.angle_alpha   90.00
_cell.angle_beta   90.00
_cell.angle_gamma   90.00
#
_symmetry.space_group_name_H-M   'P 1'
#
loop_
_entity.id
_entity.type
_entity.pdbx_description
1 polymer ?
#
loop_
_entity_poly.entity_id
_entity_poly.type
_entity_poly.pdbx_seq_one_letter_code
_entity_poly.pdbx_strand_id
1 'polypeptide(L)' 'MEKINCLGEICPIPIIHLQKQIHKIQNGEVIMIITDHSCTLSSIKDFCKKHTFSYQSEEVITGVWEIEVYKTL' A
#
# COMPACT_ATOMS: atom_id res chain seq x y z
N MET A 1 10.16 5.83 -6.87
CA MET A 1 9.35 4.91 -6.05
C MET A 1 9.47 5.32 -4.61
N GLU A 2 8.38 5.78 -4.01
CA GLU A 2 8.33 6.14 -2.58
C GLU A 2 8.05 4.87 -1.77
N LYS A 3 8.72 4.70 -0.62
CA LYS A 3 8.62 3.49 0.20
C LYS A 3 8.08 3.82 1.60
N ILE A 4 7.04 3.13 2.02
CA ILE A 4 6.44 3.20 3.36
C ILE A 4 6.78 1.91 4.10
N ASN A 5 7.50 2.01 5.20
CA ASN A 5 7.74 0.88 6.08
C ASN A 5 6.71 0.87 7.21
N CYS A 6 5.85 -0.16 7.20
CA CYS A 6 4.78 -0.38 8.15
C CYS A 6 4.95 -1.71 8.92
N LEU A 7 6.19 -2.19 9.07
CA LEU A 7 6.49 -3.36 9.90
C LEU A 7 6.18 -3.06 11.37
N GLY A 8 5.40 -3.94 12.01
CA GLY A 8 4.89 -3.75 13.37
C GLY A 8 3.76 -2.74 13.48
N GLU A 9 3.32 -2.13 12.37
CA GLU A 9 2.21 -1.19 12.35
C GLU A 9 0.91 -1.90 12.00
N ILE A 10 -0.04 -1.82 12.92
CA ILE A 10 -1.38 -2.39 12.74
C ILE A 10 -2.31 -1.32 12.13
N CYS A 11 -3.30 -1.76 11.35
CA CYS A 11 -4.39 -0.90 10.89
C CYS A 11 -4.98 -0.05 12.05
N PRO A 12 -5.24 1.26 11.82
CA PRO A 12 -5.29 1.93 10.52
C PRO A 12 -4.00 2.66 10.09
N ILE A 13 -2.89 2.53 10.83
CA ILE A 13 -1.69 3.35 10.60
C ILE A 13 -1.15 3.27 9.16
N PRO A 14 -1.01 2.08 8.54
CA PRO A 14 -0.49 1.98 7.17
C PRO A 14 -1.38 2.67 6.13
N ILE A 15 -2.69 2.66 6.34
CA ILE A 15 -3.66 3.32 5.45
C ILE A 15 -3.54 4.84 5.55
N ILE A 16 -3.30 5.38 6.75
CA ILE A 16 -3.08 6.81 6.94
C ILE A 16 -1.80 7.26 6.21
N HIS A 17 -0.73 6.46 6.29
CA HIS A 17 0.50 6.74 5.54
C HIS A 17 0.26 6.73 4.04
N LEU A 18 -0.40 5.70 3.53
CA LEU A 18 -0.77 5.60 2.11
C LEU A 18 -1.59 6.82 1.66
N GLN A 19 -2.65 7.18 2.39
CA GLN A 19 -3.50 8.32 2.05
C GLN A 19 -2.72 9.63 1.96
N LYS A 20 -1.77 9.88 2.88
CA LYS A 20 -0.94 11.11 2.87
C LYS A 20 -0.04 11.23 1.64
N GLN A 21 0.34 10.11 1.03
CA GLN A 21 1.26 10.07 -0.10
C GLN A 21 0.54 9.87 -1.44
N ILE A 22 -0.46 8.99 -1.51
CA ILE A 22 -1.13 8.60 -2.76
C ILE A 22 -1.85 9.76 -3.46
N HIS A 23 -2.28 10.78 -2.71
CA HIS A 23 -2.87 11.98 -3.31
C HIS A 23 -1.83 12.91 -3.93
N LYS A 24 -0.54 12.73 -3.63
CA LYS A 24 0.57 13.54 -4.14
C LYS A 24 1.25 12.93 -5.36
N ILE A 25 1.08 11.63 -5.59
CA ILE A 25 1.77 10.95 -6.68
C ILE A 25 1.19 11.31 -8.07
N GLN A 26 2.07 11.43 -9.05
CA GLN A 26 1.74 11.67 -10.46
C GLN A 26 1.45 10.35 -11.20
N ASN A 27 0.93 10.47 -12.42
CA ASN A 27 0.70 9.29 -13.27
C ASN A 27 2.03 8.60 -13.60
N GLY A 28 2.10 7.28 -13.37
CA GLY A 28 3.32 6.49 -13.53
C GLY A 28 4.20 6.40 -12.29
N GLU A 29 3.87 7.12 -11.20
CA GLU A 29 4.55 6.95 -9.93
C GLU A 29 3.93 5.80 -9.12
N VAL A 30 4.79 5.11 -8.37
CA VAL A 30 4.46 3.94 -7.55
C VAL A 30 4.87 4.19 -6.11
N ILE A 31 3.96 3.85 -5.19
CA ILE A 31 4.22 3.77 -3.75
C ILE A 31 4.34 2.30 -3.37
N MET A 32 5.43 1.94 -2.69
CA MET A 32 5.63 0.60 -2.16
C MET A 32 5.43 0.61 -0.64
N ILE A 33 4.58 -0.27 -0.14
CA ILE A 33 4.27 -0.42 1.29
C ILE A 33 4.80 -1.78 1.74
N ILE A 34 5.54 -1.82 2.84
CA ILE A 34 5.96 -3.07 3.49
C ILE A 34 5.17 -3.26 4.77
N THR A 35 4.56 -4.43 4.95
CA THR A 35 3.81 -4.75 6.16
C THR A 35 3.97 -6.22 6.54
N ASP A 36 3.93 -6.51 7.84
CA ASP A 36 3.93 -7.84 8.44
C ASP A 36 2.54 -8.30 8.91
N HIS A 37 1.49 -7.60 8.45
CA HIS A 37 0.12 -7.87 8.82
C HIS A 37 -0.77 -8.05 7.59
N SER A 38 -1.35 -9.25 7.45
CA SER A 38 -2.28 -9.56 6.34
C SER A 38 -3.55 -8.70 6.35
N CYS A 39 -3.96 -8.18 7.51
CA CYS A 39 -5.09 -7.25 7.61
C CYS A 39 -4.81 -5.90 6.93
N THR A 40 -3.54 -5.45 6.94
CA THR A 40 -3.08 -4.26 6.22
C THR A 40 -3.20 -4.46 4.71
N LEU A 41 -2.79 -5.63 4.21
CA LEU A 41 -2.97 -5.99 2.80
C LEU A 41 -4.45 -5.87 2.40
N SER A 42 -5.36 -6.53 3.12
CA SER A 42 -6.81 -6.44 2.83
C SER A 42 -7.35 -5.01 2.87
N SER A 43 -6.89 -4.20 3.83
CA SER A 43 -7.31 -2.80 3.96
C SER A 43 -6.83 -1.94 2.77
N ILE A 44 -5.62 -2.19 2.28
CA ILE A 44 -5.08 -1.51 1.08
C ILE A 44 -5.87 -1.93 -0.17
N LYS A 45 -6.22 -3.21 -0.30
CA LYS A 45 -7.06 -3.70 -1.42
C LYS A 45 -8.40 -2.97 -1.48
N ASP A 46 -9.06 -2.86 -0.32
CA ASP A 46 -10.35 -2.16 -0.21
C ASP A 46 -10.22 -0.67 -0.51
N PHE A 47 -9.15 -0.03 -0.02
CA PHE A 47 -8.85 1.36 -0.32
C PHE A 47 -8.67 1.58 -1.83
N CYS A 48 -7.84 0.76 -2.49
CA CYS A 48 -7.57 0.90 -3.91
C CYS A 48 -8.84 0.72 -4.76
N LYS A 49 -9.67 -0.28 -4.42
CA LYS A 49 -10.96 -0.52 -5.09
C LYS A 49 -11.93 0.66 -4.96
N LYS A 50 -11.96 1.33 -3.80
CA LYS A 50 -12.85 2.48 -3.55
C LYS A 50 -12.41 3.76 -4.26
N HIS A 51 -11.11 3.94 -4.48
CA HIS A 51 -10.52 5.19 -4.97
C HIS A 51 -9.90 5.07 -6.38
N THR A 52 -10.20 3.98 -7.10
CA THR A 52 -9.75 3.78 -8.49
C THR A 52 -8.23 3.76 -8.62
N PHE A 53 -7.54 3.19 -7.63
CA PHE A 53 -6.12 2.88 -7.72
C PHE A 53 -5.92 1.40 -8.06
N SER A 54 -4.82 1.10 -8.74
CA SER A 54 -4.35 -0.27 -8.93
C SER A 54 -3.32 -0.62 -7.86
N TYR A 55 -3.20 -1.92 -7.57
CA TYR A 55 -2.19 -2.43 -6.68
C TYR A 55 -1.68 -3.80 -7.15
N GLN A 56 -0.45 -4.11 -6.74
CA GLN A 56 0.15 -5.44 -6.83
C GLN A 56 0.74 -5.77 -5.46
N SER A 57 0.69 -7.03 -5.05
CA SER A 57 1.24 -7.47 -3.77
C SER A 57 1.99 -8.78 -3.90
N GLU A 58 3.13 -8.88 -3.22
CA GLU A 58 3.93 -10.09 -3.15
C GLU A 58 4.28 -10.39 -1.69
N GLU A 59 4.14 -11.65 -1.29
CA GLU A 59 4.64 -12.12 0.01
C GLU A 59 6.13 -12.47 -0.16
N VAL A 60 7.00 -11.53 0.18
CA VAL A 60 8.44 -11.65 -0.07
C VAL A 60 9.13 -12.59 0.94
N ILE A 61 8.56 -12.69 2.14
CA ILE A 61 8.95 -13.62 3.21
C ILE A 61 7.67 -14.01 3.94
N THR A 62 7.62 -15.20 4.53
CA THR A 62 6.47 -15.67 5.32
C THR A 62 5.99 -14.61 6.31
N GLY A 63 4.76 -14.13 6.11
CA GLY A 63 4.14 -13.11 6.96
C GLY A 63 4.56 -11.67 6.65
N VAL A 64 5.30 -11.39 5.58
CA VAL A 64 5.69 -10.04 5.16
C VAL A 64 5.34 -9.81 3.70
N TRP A 65 4.60 -8.74 3.44
CA TRP A 65 4.14 -8.35 2.11
C TRP A 65 4.75 -7.03 1.67
N GLU A 66 5.19 -6.98 0.41
CA GLU A 66 5.41 -5.74 -0.32
C GLU A 66 4.18 -5.47 -1.19
N ILE A 67 3.66 -4.25 -1.13
CA ILE A 67 2.44 -3.84 -1.81
C ILE A 67 2.74 -2.58 -2.60
N GLU A 68 2.73 -2.69 -3.92
CA GLU A 68 2.83 -1.57 -4.83
C GLU A 68 1.45 -0.99 -5.10
N VAL A 69 1.30 0.33 -4.98
CA VAL A 69 0.07 1.06 -5.27
C VAL A 69 0.37 2.16 -6.27
N TYR A 70 -0.44 2.26 -7.33
CA TYR A 70 -0.23 3.20 -8.43
C TYR A 70 -1.55 3.66 -9.05
N LYS A 71 -1.53 4.84 -9.68
CA LYS A 71 -2.69 5.37 -10.41
C LYS A 71 -2.88 4.61 -11.71
N THR A 72 -4.11 4.17 -11.96
CA THR A 72 -4.55 3.72 -13.28
C THR A 72 -4.73 4.96 -14.17
N LEU A 73 -4.18 4.93 -15.39
CA LEU A 73 -4.35 5.98 -16.39
C LEU A 73 -5.79 6.02 -16.93
#